data_AF-A0AAW0HMA7-F1
#
_entry.id   AF-A0AAW0HMA7-F1
#
_cell.length_a   1.000
_cell.length_b   1.000
_cell.length_c   1.000
_cell.angle_alpha   90.00
_cell.angle_beta   90.00
_cell.angle_gamma   90.00
#
_symmetry.space_group_name_H-M   'P 1'
#
loop_
_entity.id
_entity.type
_entity.pdbx_description
1 polymer ?
#
loop_
_entity_poly.entity_id
_entity_poly.type
_entity_poly.pdbx_seq_one_letter_code
_entity_poly.pdbx_strand_id
1 'polypeptide(L)'
;MAPKKKLNKGGKDFEGKKKKGGKKDTSAAVKSEKSTLVEELKEFYHKQIQDLEDRLARYQRKWDELAVQEKLFRQEFEQLANNKREIVAFLKRTLNQRVDEITDLNDQLQSLQLAKEMEKDAFEAQLAQVRHEFQETKDQLTTENIALGGKLAALEEFRLQKEELTDRYLLLEEQLQKQESEYKDYVYNLEKKSVLDKDRLRKEIIQRVNLVATEFRKVATNQMWETTRRAILENNNVTLQLSWVTQQGVQLLQENEQLRSIKDKLCQQVELLESTQEIMARNSKGHKKVILMLTEKCRQQRQGTEEAEQLRLLLSQLEQNFQQLQEDNQTLRSDKDQLEQQLREQRVEVNQLQEKLTEEEKVRVKLETVLAQATSLLQDIVQMRTDAEDGDFDVVFQLQRKEMLQQLLALLSSAVLSKAQFIVGCHQDKQSQGPPKESQLSTQISRKGATSLLQKLSAITTYKPGDLGLVPRRAHIPPNPQDLRSLSYVTRMGICRLENINEVGVPGTLGTLGIAS
;
A
#
# COMPACT_ATOMS: atom_id res chain seq x y z
N MET A 1 -28.73 -38.33 40.19
CA MET A 1 -28.91 -39.73 39.73
C MET A 1 -27.52 -40.26 39.41
N ALA A 2 -27.02 -41.42 39.81
CA ALA A 2 -27.56 -42.69 40.35
C ALA A 2 -26.88 -43.03 41.72
N PRO A 3 -26.95 -44.24 42.32
CA PRO A 3 -27.78 -45.42 42.04
C PRO A 3 -28.50 -46.02 43.27
N LYS A 4 -29.55 -46.82 43.03
CA LYS A 4 -30.09 -47.79 43.99
C LYS A 4 -29.59 -49.20 43.62
N LYS A 5 -29.13 -49.97 44.62
CA LYS A 5 -28.74 -51.39 44.51
C LYS A 5 -29.54 -52.22 45.53
N LYS A 6 -29.87 -53.43 45.09
CA LYS A 6 -30.71 -54.52 45.64
C LYS A 6 -30.29 -55.06 47.03
N LEU A 7 -31.21 -55.74 47.74
CA LEU A 7 -31.23 -57.21 48.05
C LEU A 7 -32.36 -57.54 49.07
N ASN A 8 -33.21 -58.57 48.82
CA ASN A 8 -33.27 -59.92 49.45
C ASN A 8 -33.70 -59.95 50.95
N LYS A 9 -34.34 -60.98 51.53
CA LYS A 9 -35.02 -62.25 51.16
C LYS A 9 -35.34 -62.96 52.50
N GLY A 10 -36.51 -63.60 52.61
CA GLY A 10 -36.69 -64.85 53.38
C GLY A 10 -37.10 -64.79 54.85
N GLY A 11 -37.97 -65.73 55.27
CA GLY A 11 -38.18 -66.08 56.68
C GLY A 11 -39.53 -66.72 57.06
N LYS A 12 -39.71 -68.00 56.72
CA LYS A 12 -40.60 -69.03 57.33
C LYS A 12 -40.35 -69.16 58.86
N ASP A 13 -41.16 -69.73 59.77
CA ASP A 13 -42.25 -70.73 59.77
C ASP A 13 -42.74 -70.91 61.26
N PHE A 14 -43.91 -71.57 61.46
CA PHE A 14 -44.30 -72.49 62.58
C PHE A 14 -44.58 -71.97 64.03
N GLU A 15 -45.45 -72.51 64.90
CA GLU A 15 -46.44 -73.61 64.97
C GLU A 15 -47.24 -73.49 66.32
N GLY A 16 -48.42 -74.12 66.47
CA GLY A 16 -48.94 -74.58 67.79
C GLY A 16 -50.47 -74.50 67.99
N LYS A 17 -51.31 -75.45 67.53
CA LYS A 17 -51.82 -76.71 68.16
C LYS A 17 -52.73 -76.59 69.42
N LYS A 18 -54.02 -77.01 69.28
CA LYS A 18 -54.76 -78.12 70.00
C LYS A 18 -56.30 -77.90 69.89
N LYS A 19 -57.12 -78.77 69.23
CA LYS A 19 -57.81 -80.03 69.67
C LYS A 19 -58.71 -79.84 70.92
N LYS A 20 -59.95 -80.36 71.10
CA LYS A 20 -60.80 -81.39 70.43
C LYS A 20 -62.16 -81.52 71.20
N GLY A 21 -63.28 -81.78 70.49
CA GLY A 21 -64.50 -82.54 70.94
C GLY A 21 -65.46 -81.88 71.94
N GLY A 22 -66.79 -82.12 71.99
CA GLY A 22 -67.71 -82.97 71.24
C GLY A 22 -69.07 -83.12 71.97
N LYS A 23 -70.17 -83.09 71.20
CA LYS A 23 -71.48 -83.79 71.33
C LYS A 23 -72.53 -83.48 72.45
N LYS A 24 -73.70 -83.06 71.96
CA LYS A 24 -75.04 -83.71 72.00
C LYS A 24 -76.13 -83.14 72.94
N ASP A 25 -77.29 -82.94 72.30
CA ASP A 25 -78.57 -82.41 72.77
C ASP A 25 -79.25 -83.17 73.91
N THR A 26 -80.00 -82.48 74.78
CA THR A 26 -81.49 -82.54 74.83
C THR A 26 -82.11 -81.84 76.05
N SER A 27 -83.30 -81.29 75.79
CA SER A 27 -84.43 -81.04 76.68
C SER A 27 -84.55 -79.70 77.42
N ALA A 28 -85.68 -79.09 77.12
CA ALA A 28 -86.28 -77.89 77.68
C ALA A 28 -86.71 -78.09 79.14
N ALA A 29 -86.44 -77.08 79.99
CA ALA A 29 -87.33 -76.58 81.05
C ALA A 29 -86.58 -75.61 82.00
N VAL A 30 -85.91 -74.57 81.50
CA VAL A 30 -85.45 -73.43 82.34
C VAL A 30 -85.50 -72.14 81.50
N LYS A 31 -86.71 -71.72 81.15
CA LYS A 31 -86.98 -70.42 80.51
C LYS A 31 -87.09 -69.35 81.62
N SER A 32 -85.96 -69.01 82.26
CA SER A 32 -85.86 -67.84 83.14
C SER A 32 -84.40 -67.47 83.51
N GLU A 33 -83.45 -68.42 83.44
CA GLU A 33 -82.02 -68.18 83.75
C GLU A 33 -81.10 -68.21 82.51
N LYS A 34 -81.59 -68.69 81.36
CA LYS A 34 -80.85 -68.65 80.08
C LYS A 34 -80.94 -67.30 79.37
N SER A 35 -81.94 -66.47 79.68
CA SER A 35 -82.01 -65.08 79.21
C SER A 35 -80.93 -64.24 79.89
N THR A 36 -80.74 -64.40 81.20
CA THR A 36 -79.70 -63.69 81.97
C THR A 36 -78.29 -64.06 81.54
N LEU A 37 -77.96 -65.34 81.33
CA LEU A 37 -76.62 -65.72 80.83
C LEU A 37 -76.33 -65.24 79.39
N VAL A 38 -77.36 -65.19 78.54
CA VAL A 38 -77.23 -64.66 77.16
C VAL A 38 -77.12 -63.12 77.18
N GLU A 39 -77.80 -62.46 78.10
CA GLU A 39 -77.66 -61.02 78.36
C GLU A 39 -76.26 -60.70 78.92
N GLU A 40 -75.74 -61.46 79.87
CA GLU A 40 -74.39 -61.33 80.42
C GLU A 40 -73.30 -61.54 79.35
N LEU A 41 -73.46 -62.52 78.46
CA LEU A 41 -72.52 -62.76 77.37
C LEU A 41 -72.60 -61.65 76.30
N LYS A 42 -73.80 -61.15 76.01
CA LYS A 42 -73.98 -59.97 75.15
C LYS A 42 -73.32 -58.75 75.79
N GLU A 43 -73.50 -58.50 77.08
CA GLU A 43 -72.87 -57.40 77.81
C GLU A 43 -71.34 -57.50 77.80
N PHE A 44 -70.78 -58.70 77.94
CA PHE A 44 -69.35 -58.94 77.80
C PHE A 44 -68.83 -58.54 76.41
N TYR A 45 -69.50 -58.99 75.34
CA TYR A 45 -69.13 -58.59 73.98
C TYR A 45 -69.38 -57.10 73.70
N HIS A 46 -70.41 -56.48 74.27
CA HIS A 46 -70.63 -55.03 74.16
C HIS A 46 -69.52 -54.25 74.85
N LYS A 47 -69.08 -54.65 76.05
CA LYS A 47 -67.93 -54.06 76.73
C LYS A 47 -66.64 -54.24 75.92
N GLN A 48 -66.43 -55.42 75.34
CA GLN A 48 -65.27 -55.67 74.49
C GLN A 48 -65.30 -54.82 73.20
N ILE A 49 -66.46 -54.67 72.57
CA ILE A 49 -66.65 -53.78 71.41
C ILE A 49 -66.36 -52.35 71.83
N GLN A 50 -66.90 -51.89 72.96
CA GLN A 50 -66.65 -50.55 73.49
C GLN A 50 -65.16 -50.30 73.79
N ASP A 51 -64.45 -51.25 74.40
CA ASP A 51 -63.01 -51.17 74.65
C ASP A 51 -62.19 -51.10 73.34
N LEU A 52 -62.59 -51.88 72.33
CA LEU A 52 -61.98 -51.88 71.01
C LEU A 52 -62.27 -50.59 70.24
N GLU A 53 -63.49 -50.07 70.31
CA GLU A 53 -63.91 -48.78 69.76
C GLU A 53 -63.14 -47.63 70.42
N ASP A 54 -63.00 -47.64 71.74
CA ASP A 54 -62.20 -46.66 72.49
C ASP A 54 -60.72 -46.74 72.10
N ARG A 55 -60.19 -47.95 71.89
CA ARG A 55 -58.81 -48.15 71.42
C ARG A 55 -58.65 -47.64 69.98
N LEU A 56 -59.62 -47.89 69.12
CA LEU A 56 -59.63 -47.41 67.73
C LEU A 56 -59.71 -45.89 67.70
N ALA A 57 -60.59 -45.28 68.51
CA ALA A 57 -60.70 -43.83 68.65
C ALA A 57 -59.41 -43.19 69.20
N ARG A 58 -58.71 -43.85 70.14
CA ARG A 58 -57.37 -43.40 70.59
C ARG A 58 -56.33 -43.46 69.46
N TYR A 59 -56.35 -44.50 68.63
CA TYR A 59 -55.44 -44.59 67.49
C TYR A 59 -55.79 -43.59 66.38
N GLN A 60 -57.07 -43.34 66.12
CA GLN A 60 -57.50 -42.29 65.20
C GLN A 60 -57.04 -40.91 65.67
N ARG A 61 -57.29 -40.53 66.94
CA ARG A 61 -56.81 -39.25 67.49
C ARG A 61 -55.29 -39.10 67.39
N LYS A 62 -54.54 -40.17 67.69
CA LYS A 62 -53.07 -40.17 67.53
C LYS A 62 -52.64 -40.05 66.08
N TRP A 63 -53.37 -40.69 65.16
CA TRP A 63 -53.09 -40.60 63.73
C TRP A 63 -53.40 -39.20 63.20
N ASP A 64 -54.52 -38.60 63.60
CA ASP A 64 -54.90 -37.23 63.28
C ASP A 64 -53.88 -36.23 63.84
N GLU A 65 -53.43 -36.42 65.08
CA GLU A 65 -52.38 -35.60 65.71
C GLU A 65 -51.06 -35.69 64.93
N LEU A 66 -50.60 -36.90 64.60
CA LEU A 66 -49.40 -37.11 63.79
C LEU A 66 -49.55 -36.52 62.38
N ALA A 67 -50.72 -36.65 61.76
CA ALA A 67 -51.00 -36.08 60.44
C ALA A 67 -51.00 -34.55 60.47
N VAL A 68 -51.49 -33.92 61.54
CA VAL A 68 -51.39 -32.47 61.74
C VAL A 68 -49.94 -32.05 61.96
N GLN A 69 -49.18 -32.78 62.80
CA GLN A 69 -47.76 -32.50 63.02
C GLN A 69 -46.93 -32.65 61.73
N GLU A 70 -47.14 -33.69 60.94
CA GLU A 70 -46.48 -33.86 59.64
C GLU A 70 -46.78 -32.69 58.69
N LYS A 71 -48.04 -32.24 58.63
CA LYS A 71 -48.43 -31.07 57.83
C LYS A 71 -47.75 -29.79 58.32
N LEU A 72 -47.67 -29.56 59.63
CA LEU A 72 -46.99 -28.41 60.20
C LEU A 72 -45.49 -28.43 59.87
N PHE A 73 -44.80 -29.55 60.09
CA PHE A 73 -43.38 -29.68 59.71
C PHE A 73 -43.17 -29.44 58.22
N ARG A 74 -44.05 -29.99 57.37
CA ARG A 74 -43.98 -29.78 55.93
C ARG A 74 -44.12 -28.30 55.56
N GLN A 75 -45.06 -27.59 56.18
CA GLN A 75 -45.23 -26.14 55.99
C GLN A 75 -43.99 -25.37 56.45
N GLU A 76 -43.42 -25.70 57.61
CA GLU A 76 -42.19 -25.07 58.11
C GLU A 76 -41.00 -25.33 57.17
N PHE A 77 -40.86 -26.56 56.65
CA PHE A 77 -39.82 -26.89 55.67
C PHE A 77 -40.02 -26.14 54.35
N GLU A 78 -41.26 -26.02 53.87
CA GLU A 78 -41.58 -25.26 52.66
C GLU A 78 -41.30 -23.77 52.85
N GLN A 79 -41.67 -23.19 54.00
CA GLN A 79 -41.34 -21.80 54.36
C GLN A 79 -39.82 -21.60 54.45
N LEU A 80 -39.09 -22.50 55.11
CA LEU A 80 -37.63 -22.42 55.19
C LEU A 80 -36.99 -22.53 53.80
N ALA A 81 -37.51 -23.40 52.94
CA ALA A 81 -37.05 -23.53 51.56
C ALA A 81 -37.36 -22.28 50.72
N ASN A 82 -38.53 -21.66 50.90
CA ASN A 82 -38.89 -20.38 50.30
C ASN A 82 -37.93 -19.28 50.76
N ASN A 83 -37.74 -19.11 52.07
CA ASN A 83 -36.84 -18.10 52.64
C ASN A 83 -35.40 -18.27 52.14
N LYS A 84 -34.89 -19.51 52.09
CA LYS A 84 -33.56 -19.80 51.50
C LYS A 84 -33.50 -19.40 50.03
N ARG A 85 -34.53 -19.73 49.24
CA ARG A 85 -34.60 -19.35 47.82
C ARG A 85 -34.62 -17.83 47.66
N GLU A 86 -35.38 -17.11 48.48
CA GLU A 86 -35.47 -15.65 48.46
C GLU A 86 -34.15 -14.99 48.85
N ILE A 87 -33.51 -15.45 49.93
CA ILE A 87 -32.19 -14.96 50.36
C ILE A 87 -31.15 -15.20 49.26
N VAL A 88 -31.11 -16.40 48.67
CA VAL A 88 -30.19 -16.71 47.57
C VAL A 88 -30.49 -15.83 46.35
N ALA A 89 -31.76 -15.60 46.01
CA ALA A 89 -32.13 -14.72 44.91
C ALA A 89 -31.73 -13.27 45.16
N PHE A 90 -31.91 -12.76 46.39
CA PHE A 90 -31.47 -11.43 46.79
C PHE A 90 -29.95 -11.28 46.72
N LEU A 91 -29.20 -12.24 47.27
CA LEU A 91 -27.74 -12.25 47.21
C LEU A 91 -27.22 -12.34 45.78
N LYS A 92 -27.85 -13.16 44.92
CA LYS A 92 -27.51 -13.23 43.50
C LYS A 92 -27.78 -11.92 42.77
N ARG A 93 -28.92 -11.28 43.01
CA ARG A 93 -29.23 -9.97 42.41
C ARG A 93 -28.23 -8.91 42.86
N THR A 94 -27.93 -8.85 44.16
CA THR A 94 -26.98 -7.89 44.70
C THR A 94 -25.57 -8.14 44.16
N LEU A 95 -25.15 -9.41 44.08
CA LEU A 95 -23.85 -9.77 43.49
C LEU A 95 -23.77 -9.34 42.02
N ASN A 96 -24.79 -9.64 41.22
CA ASN A 96 -24.81 -9.24 39.81
C ASN A 96 -24.77 -7.72 39.66
N GLN A 97 -25.55 -6.97 40.46
CA GLN A 97 -25.49 -5.50 40.46
C GLN A 97 -24.06 -4.99 40.75
N ARG A 98 -23.36 -5.58 41.71
CA ARG A 98 -21.96 -5.21 41.99
C ARG A 98 -21.02 -5.59 40.87
N VAL A 99 -21.25 -6.71 40.19
CA VAL A 99 -20.46 -7.09 39.01
C VAL A 99 -20.69 -6.10 37.87
N ASP A 100 -21.94 -5.73 37.59
CA ASP A 100 -22.30 -4.76 36.54
C ASP A 100 -21.69 -3.37 36.86
N GLU A 101 -21.76 -2.92 38.13
CA GLU A 101 -21.10 -1.69 38.58
C GLU A 101 -19.57 -1.75 38.38
N ILE A 102 -18.94 -2.89 38.67
CA ILE A 102 -17.49 -3.08 38.47
C ILE A 102 -17.16 -3.04 36.97
N THR A 103 -17.96 -3.65 36.10
CA THR A 103 -17.73 -3.62 34.66
C THR A 103 -17.89 -2.21 34.10
N ASP A 104 -18.93 -1.47 34.51
CA ASP A 104 -19.15 -0.10 34.07
C ASP A 104 -18.01 0.83 34.49
N LEU A 105 -17.54 0.70 35.74
CA LEU A 105 -16.39 1.47 36.24
C LEU A 105 -15.08 1.09 35.54
N ASN A 106 -14.90 -0.19 35.22
CA ASN A 106 -13.72 -0.64 34.48
C ASN A 106 -13.73 -0.10 33.03
N ASP A 107 -14.88 -0.10 32.35
CA ASP A 107 -15.02 0.42 30.99
C ASP A 107 -14.80 1.94 30.97
N GLN A 108 -15.34 2.66 31.96
CA GLN A 108 -15.06 4.09 32.14
C GLN A 108 -13.56 4.34 32.37
N LEU A 109 -12.92 3.54 33.22
CA LEU A 109 -11.48 3.65 33.49
C LEU A 109 -10.64 3.40 32.22
N GLN A 110 -10.98 2.38 31.43
CA GLN A 110 -10.31 2.11 30.15
C GLN A 110 -10.52 3.25 29.15
N SER A 111 -11.74 3.77 29.03
CA SER A 111 -12.01 4.91 28.15
C SER A 111 -11.22 6.17 28.55
N LEU A 112 -11.09 6.42 29.87
CA LEU A 112 -10.31 7.53 30.40
C LEU A 112 -8.81 7.33 30.17
N GLN A 113 -8.31 6.09 30.29
CA GLN A 113 -6.93 5.75 29.98
C GLN A 113 -6.61 5.99 28.50
N LEU A 114 -7.48 5.52 27.59
CA LEU A 114 -7.34 5.76 26.16
C LEU A 114 -7.37 7.26 25.83
N ALA A 115 -8.31 8.02 26.41
CA ALA A 115 -8.37 9.47 26.21
C ALA A 115 -7.09 10.16 26.68
N LYS A 116 -6.55 9.77 27.85
CA LYS A 116 -5.28 10.28 28.37
C LYS A 116 -4.09 9.92 27.47
N GLU A 117 -4.06 8.72 26.91
CA GLU A 117 -3.03 8.30 25.95
C GLU A 117 -3.10 9.13 24.67
N MET A 118 -4.31 9.32 24.11
CA MET A 118 -4.51 10.17 22.95
C MET A 118 -4.09 11.63 23.18
N GLU A 119 -4.40 12.20 24.35
CA GLU A 119 -3.94 13.55 24.71
C GLU A 119 -2.42 13.62 24.82
N LYS A 120 -1.78 12.62 25.44
CA LYS A 120 -0.31 12.55 25.50
C LYS A 120 0.30 12.49 24.11
N ASP A 121 -0.20 11.61 23.24
CA ASP A 121 0.30 11.48 21.87
C ASP A 121 0.12 12.79 21.09
N ALA A 122 -1.00 13.49 21.29
CA ALA A 122 -1.22 14.81 20.70
C ALA A 122 -0.22 15.87 21.21
N PHE A 123 0.06 15.90 22.52
CA PHE A 123 1.07 16.81 23.07
C PHE A 123 2.49 16.46 22.64
N GLU A 124 2.82 15.17 22.54
CA GLU A 124 4.12 14.71 22.03
C GLU A 124 4.29 15.08 20.55
N ALA A 125 3.24 14.94 19.73
CA ALA A 125 3.24 15.38 18.35
C ALA A 125 3.41 16.90 18.22
N GLN A 126 2.70 17.70 19.02
CA GLN A 126 2.87 19.16 19.05
C GLN A 126 4.28 19.55 19.49
N LEU A 127 4.84 18.90 20.51
CA LEU A 127 6.21 19.15 20.96
C LEU A 127 7.23 18.78 19.88
N ALA A 128 7.03 17.67 19.17
CA ALA A 128 7.87 17.24 18.06
C ALA A 128 7.80 18.24 16.90
N GLN A 129 6.59 18.70 16.54
CA GLN A 129 6.39 19.72 15.52
C GLN A 129 7.12 21.01 15.87
N VAL A 130 6.91 21.54 17.07
CA VAL A 130 7.57 22.78 17.52
C VAL A 130 9.10 22.62 17.53
N ARG A 131 9.62 21.47 17.96
CA ARG A 131 11.07 21.19 17.88
C ARG A 131 11.57 21.17 16.44
N HIS A 132 10.81 20.59 15.51
CA HIS A 132 11.16 20.56 14.10
C HIS A 132 11.18 21.97 13.52
N GLU A 133 10.14 22.77 13.76
CA GLU A 133 10.06 24.18 13.31
C GLU A 133 11.22 25.03 13.88
N PHE A 134 11.57 24.86 15.16
CA PHE A 134 12.73 25.52 15.76
C PHE A 134 14.05 25.07 15.12
N GLN A 135 14.19 23.79 14.80
CA GLN A 135 15.39 23.28 14.16
C GLN A 135 15.50 23.79 12.72
N GLU A 136 14.41 23.81 11.96
CA GLU A 136 14.37 24.37 10.59
C GLU A 136 14.70 25.87 10.57
N THR A 137 14.12 26.66 11.47
CA THR A 137 14.41 28.10 11.57
C THR A 137 15.86 28.35 11.97
N LYS A 138 16.41 27.56 12.89
CA LYS A 138 17.82 27.60 13.23
C LYS A 138 18.71 27.26 12.02
N ASP A 139 18.38 26.22 11.27
CA ASP A 139 19.14 25.81 10.09
C ASP A 139 19.06 26.87 8.98
N GLN A 140 17.88 27.45 8.75
CA GLN A 140 17.69 28.60 7.84
C GLN A 140 18.59 29.77 8.22
N LEU A 141 18.50 30.26 9.47
CA LEU A 141 19.34 31.37 9.95
C LEU A 141 20.83 31.03 9.88
N THR A 142 21.22 29.78 10.12
CA THR A 142 22.61 29.32 10.00
C THR A 142 23.08 29.39 8.55
N THR A 143 22.26 28.93 7.60
CA THR A 143 22.58 29.02 6.16
C THR A 143 22.67 30.47 5.67
N GLU A 144 21.76 31.35 6.14
CA GLU A 144 21.83 32.78 5.85
C GLU A 144 23.09 33.42 6.41
N ASN A 145 23.48 33.08 7.64
CA ASN A 145 24.70 33.59 8.26
C ASN A 145 25.94 33.16 7.48
N ILE A 146 26.02 31.89 7.05
CA ILE A 146 27.10 31.39 6.18
C ILE A 146 27.12 32.16 4.85
N ALA A 147 25.96 32.38 4.23
CA ALA A 147 25.86 33.13 2.97
C ALA A 147 26.28 34.60 3.12
N LEU A 148 25.88 35.25 4.23
CA LEU A 148 26.31 36.61 4.57
C LEU A 148 27.81 36.66 4.84
N GLY A 149 28.37 35.67 5.54
CA GLY A 149 29.81 35.52 5.72
C GLY A 149 30.56 35.40 4.39
N GLY A 150 30.03 34.64 3.44
CA GLY A 150 30.57 34.57 2.07
C GLY A 150 30.51 35.90 1.32
N LYS A 151 29.39 36.65 1.44
CA LYS A 151 29.28 38.00 0.85
C LYS A 151 30.26 38.99 1.49
N LEU A 152 30.47 38.90 2.81
CA LEU A 152 31.42 39.74 3.53
C LEU A 152 32.86 39.46 3.06
N ALA A 153 33.26 38.20 2.95
CA ALA A 153 34.58 37.83 2.44
C ALA A 153 34.81 38.35 1.00
N ALA A 154 33.81 38.25 0.12
CA ALA A 154 33.89 38.81 -1.23
C ALA A 154 34.00 40.34 -1.22
N LEU A 155 33.32 41.01 -0.28
CA LEU A 155 33.43 42.46 -0.11
C LEU A 155 34.81 42.88 0.40
N GLU A 156 35.39 42.12 1.34
CA GLU A 156 36.76 42.33 1.83
C GLU A 156 37.80 42.13 0.72
N GLU A 157 37.64 41.11 -0.13
CA GLU A 157 38.49 40.89 -1.30
C GLU A 157 38.38 42.06 -2.29
N PHE A 158 37.16 42.51 -2.60
CA PHE A 158 36.95 43.67 -3.46
C PHE A 158 37.59 44.94 -2.88
N ARG A 159 37.46 45.16 -1.56
CA ARG A 159 38.08 46.29 -0.87
C ARG A 159 39.60 46.24 -1.01
N LEU A 160 40.21 45.07 -0.83
CA LEU A 160 41.66 44.88 -0.94
C LEU A 160 42.16 45.06 -2.39
N GLN A 161 41.43 44.54 -3.38
CA GLN A 161 41.72 44.77 -4.80
C GLN A 161 41.64 46.25 -5.17
N LYS A 162 40.66 46.99 -4.63
CA LYS A 162 40.53 48.43 -4.84
C LYS A 162 41.73 49.19 -4.27
N GLU A 163 42.17 48.85 -3.06
CA GLU A 163 43.37 49.45 -2.46
C GLU A 163 44.61 49.18 -3.30
N GLU A 164 44.85 47.93 -3.68
CA GLU A 164 45.99 47.56 -4.53
C GLU A 164 45.99 48.29 -5.88
N LEU A 165 44.82 48.46 -6.51
CA LEU A 165 44.70 49.23 -7.74
C LEU A 165 44.96 50.72 -7.51
N THR A 166 44.49 51.27 -6.39
CA THR A 166 44.71 52.68 -6.02
C THR A 166 46.19 52.94 -5.77
N ASP A 167 46.89 52.04 -5.06
CA ASP A 167 48.32 52.15 -4.81
C ASP A 167 49.13 52.08 -6.12
N ARG A 168 48.77 51.18 -7.03
CA ARG A 168 49.38 51.12 -8.38
C ARG A 168 49.15 52.42 -9.14
N TYR A 169 47.95 52.98 -9.07
CA TYR A 169 47.62 54.23 -9.75
C TYR A 169 48.44 55.40 -9.20
N LEU A 170 48.53 55.53 -7.87
CA LEU A 170 49.36 56.56 -7.22
C LEU A 170 50.84 56.42 -7.60
N LEU A 171 51.36 55.19 -7.68
CA LEU A 171 52.73 54.94 -8.12
C LEU A 171 52.95 55.39 -9.58
N LEU A 172 52.00 55.08 -10.48
CA LEU A 172 52.06 55.52 -11.87
C LEU A 172 51.97 57.05 -11.99
N GLU A 173 51.10 57.70 -11.21
CA GLU A 173 51.01 59.16 -11.16
C GLU A 173 52.32 59.79 -10.68
N GLU A 174 52.93 59.26 -9.62
CA GLU A 174 54.23 59.73 -9.13
C GLU A 174 55.33 59.57 -10.20
N GLN A 175 55.35 58.44 -10.90
CA GLN A 175 56.29 58.21 -12.01
C GLN A 175 56.07 59.19 -13.17
N LEU A 176 54.80 59.44 -13.53
CA LEU A 176 54.44 60.40 -14.58
C LEU A 176 54.88 61.81 -14.17
N GLN A 177 54.59 62.22 -12.94
CA GLN A 177 54.97 63.53 -12.42
C GLN A 177 56.49 63.70 -12.37
N LYS A 178 57.22 62.65 -11.99
CA LYS A 178 58.68 62.63 -12.03
C LYS A 178 59.19 62.79 -13.47
N GLN A 179 58.68 62.01 -14.42
CA GLN A 179 59.04 62.18 -15.84
C GLN A 179 58.74 63.58 -16.35
N GLU A 180 57.57 64.13 -16.02
CA GLU A 180 57.20 65.50 -16.40
C GLU A 180 58.17 66.54 -15.84
N SER A 181 58.59 66.38 -14.58
CA SER A 181 59.61 67.25 -13.96
C SER A 181 60.98 67.11 -14.63
N GLU A 182 61.41 65.88 -14.94
CA GLU A 182 62.67 65.60 -15.64
C GLU A 182 62.64 66.18 -17.08
N TYR A 183 61.51 66.09 -17.78
CA TYR A 183 61.34 66.70 -19.10
C TYR A 183 61.33 68.23 -19.03
N LYS A 184 60.67 68.83 -18.04
CA LYS A 184 60.72 70.28 -17.80
C LYS A 184 62.14 70.75 -17.56
N ASP A 185 62.90 70.04 -16.72
CA ASP A 185 64.31 70.34 -16.47
C ASP A 185 65.17 70.14 -17.72
N TYR A 186 64.91 69.10 -18.50
CA TYR A 186 65.60 68.84 -19.76
C TYR A 186 65.38 69.98 -20.77
N VAL A 187 64.13 70.41 -20.96
CA VAL A 187 63.77 71.53 -21.83
C VAL A 187 64.41 72.82 -21.34
N TYR A 188 64.31 73.13 -20.04
CA TYR A 188 64.96 74.30 -19.46
C TYR A 188 66.49 74.29 -19.68
N ASN A 189 67.14 73.15 -19.49
CA ASN A 189 68.58 73.01 -19.73
C ASN A 189 68.94 73.16 -21.22
N LEU A 190 68.13 72.64 -22.13
CA LEU A 190 68.30 72.84 -23.57
C LEU A 190 68.12 74.30 -23.99
N GLU A 191 67.08 74.97 -23.48
CA GLU A 191 66.84 76.39 -23.72
C GLU A 191 67.99 77.23 -23.18
N LYS A 192 68.43 76.96 -21.95
CA LYS A 192 69.60 77.62 -21.34
C LYS A 192 70.86 77.41 -22.19
N LYS A 193 71.14 76.18 -22.64
CA LYS A 193 72.27 75.88 -23.54
C LYS A 193 72.14 76.64 -24.87
N SER A 194 70.96 76.62 -25.50
CA SER A 194 70.71 77.33 -26.75
C SER A 194 70.90 78.83 -26.62
N VAL A 195 70.44 79.45 -25.53
CA VAL A 195 70.66 80.87 -25.23
C VAL A 195 72.15 81.16 -25.05
N LEU A 196 72.85 80.35 -24.26
CA LEU A 196 74.29 80.50 -24.06
C LEU A 196 75.09 80.31 -25.35
N ASP A 197 74.73 79.35 -26.19
CA ASP A 197 75.37 79.09 -27.48
C ASP A 197 75.07 80.21 -28.48
N LYS A 198 73.84 80.74 -28.52
CA LYS A 198 73.51 81.93 -29.31
C LYS A 198 74.33 83.14 -28.87
N ASP A 199 74.49 83.36 -27.57
CA ASP A 199 75.30 84.46 -27.05
C ASP A 199 76.80 84.24 -27.27
N ARG A 200 77.29 83.01 -27.14
CA ARG A 200 78.66 82.63 -27.50
C ARG A 200 78.90 82.87 -28.99
N LEU A 201 78.00 82.42 -29.85
CA LEU A 201 78.08 82.61 -31.30
C LEU A 201 77.99 84.09 -31.66
N ARG A 202 77.13 84.88 -31.02
CA ARG A 202 77.11 86.35 -31.19
C ARG A 202 78.45 86.97 -30.82
N LYS A 203 79.03 86.59 -29.68
CA LYS A 203 80.37 87.06 -29.26
C LYS A 203 81.44 86.64 -30.27
N GLU A 204 81.41 85.41 -30.75
CA GLU A 204 82.34 84.89 -31.75
C GLU A 204 82.15 85.56 -33.12
N ILE A 205 80.92 85.82 -33.55
CA ILE A 205 80.61 86.58 -34.77
C ILE A 205 81.11 88.01 -34.63
N ILE A 206 80.89 88.68 -33.50
CA ILE A 206 81.42 90.04 -33.27
C ILE A 206 82.95 90.01 -33.32
N GLN A 207 83.59 89.05 -32.66
CA GLN A 207 85.05 88.88 -32.69
C GLN A 207 85.57 88.58 -34.09
N ARG A 208 84.93 87.65 -34.82
CA ARG A 208 85.29 87.30 -36.20
C ARG A 208 85.01 88.43 -37.15
N VAL A 209 83.92 89.18 -37.03
CA VAL A 209 83.64 90.37 -37.85
C VAL A 209 84.65 91.46 -37.54
N ASN A 210 85.08 91.64 -36.29
CA ASN A 210 86.17 92.55 -35.96
C ASN A 210 87.50 92.07 -36.55
N LEU A 211 87.83 90.79 -36.41
CA LEU A 211 89.03 90.18 -37.00
C LEU A 211 88.99 90.26 -38.51
N VAL A 212 87.88 89.91 -39.14
CA VAL A 212 87.61 89.95 -40.56
C VAL A 212 87.53 91.41 -41.04
N ALA A 213 87.10 92.38 -40.25
CA ALA A 213 87.25 93.79 -40.60
C ALA A 213 88.73 94.20 -40.56
N THR A 214 89.52 93.71 -39.62
CA THR A 214 90.98 93.94 -39.60
C THR A 214 91.72 93.17 -40.69
N GLU A 215 91.26 91.98 -41.05
CA GLU A 215 91.82 91.12 -42.08
C GLU A 215 91.31 91.53 -43.47
N PHE A 216 90.08 91.98 -43.67
CA PHE A 216 89.64 92.64 -44.92
C PHE A 216 90.41 93.93 -45.12
N ARG A 217 90.72 94.69 -44.07
CA ARG A 217 91.70 95.80 -44.17
C ARG A 217 93.13 95.33 -44.52
N LYS A 218 93.46 94.04 -44.43
CA LYS A 218 94.77 93.43 -44.79
C LYS A 218 94.74 92.54 -46.05
N VAL A 219 93.58 92.02 -46.45
CA VAL A 219 93.30 91.04 -47.53
C VAL A 219 92.63 91.75 -48.70
N ALA A 220 91.85 92.82 -48.48
CA ALA A 220 91.70 93.84 -49.52
C ALA A 220 93.07 94.43 -49.91
N THR A 221 94.05 94.32 -49.02
CA THR A 221 95.47 94.61 -49.27
C THR A 221 96.23 93.38 -49.83
N ASN A 222 95.68 92.16 -49.79
CA ASN A 222 96.30 90.90 -50.26
C ASN A 222 95.25 89.79 -50.60
N GLN A 223 94.66 89.83 -51.80
CA GLN A 223 94.07 88.73 -52.63
C GLN A 223 93.05 87.71 -52.03
N MET A 224 91.80 87.72 -52.54
CA MET A 224 90.60 87.15 -51.86
C MET A 224 89.78 86.04 -52.57
N TRP A 225 90.07 85.62 -53.80
CA TRP A 225 89.04 84.94 -54.61
C TRP A 225 89.04 83.38 -54.60
N GLU A 226 90.17 82.72 -54.33
CA GLU A 226 90.27 81.28 -54.60
C GLU A 226 89.83 80.36 -53.45
N THR A 227 90.05 80.75 -52.18
CA THR A 227 89.73 79.93 -51.01
C THR A 227 88.22 79.83 -50.74
N THR A 228 87.49 80.93 -50.96
CA THR A 228 86.03 81.00 -50.82
C THR A 228 85.33 80.07 -51.82
N ARG A 229 85.87 79.96 -53.05
CA ARG A 229 85.30 79.10 -54.09
C ARG A 229 85.37 77.61 -53.72
N ARG A 230 86.47 77.15 -53.10
CA ARG A 230 86.65 75.73 -52.73
C ARG A 230 85.74 75.31 -51.56
N ALA A 231 85.62 76.16 -50.53
CA ALA A 231 84.76 75.88 -49.37
C ALA A 231 83.25 75.84 -49.70
N ILE A 232 82.81 76.61 -50.70
CA ILE A 232 81.41 76.58 -51.18
C ILE A 232 81.11 75.24 -51.87
N LEU A 233 82.04 74.71 -52.66
CA LEU A 233 81.83 73.45 -53.38
C LEU A 233 81.74 72.25 -52.42
N GLU A 234 82.62 72.18 -51.42
CA GLU A 234 82.59 71.10 -50.43
C GLU A 234 81.34 71.15 -49.53
N ASN A 235 80.91 72.35 -49.10
CA ASN A 235 79.65 72.50 -48.35
C ASN A 235 78.43 72.07 -49.16
N ASN A 236 78.39 72.38 -50.46
CA ASN A 236 77.29 71.94 -51.32
C ASN A 236 77.23 70.41 -51.41
N ASN A 237 78.39 69.74 -51.52
CA ASN A 237 78.43 68.28 -51.59
C ASN A 237 77.97 67.62 -50.27
N VAL A 238 78.44 68.12 -49.11
CA VAL A 238 78.00 67.62 -47.80
C VAL A 238 76.51 67.88 -47.58
N THR A 239 76.00 69.04 -47.99
CA THR A 239 74.58 69.38 -47.88
C THR A 239 73.71 68.42 -48.70
N LEU A 240 74.14 68.07 -49.91
CA LEU A 240 73.46 67.08 -50.74
C LEU A 240 73.44 65.70 -50.08
N GLN A 241 74.57 65.23 -49.54
CA GLN A 241 74.63 63.96 -48.82
C GLN A 241 73.75 63.95 -47.57
N LEU A 242 73.74 65.03 -46.80
CA LEU A 242 72.90 65.17 -45.61
C LEU A 242 71.41 65.13 -45.98
N SER A 243 71.03 65.79 -47.07
CA SER A 243 69.65 65.79 -47.56
C SER A 243 69.20 64.39 -47.97
N TRP A 244 70.07 63.61 -48.61
CA TRP A 244 69.80 62.24 -49.00
C TRP A 244 69.64 61.31 -47.79
N VAL A 245 70.53 61.39 -46.79
CA VAL A 245 70.42 60.60 -45.55
C VAL A 245 69.16 60.96 -44.76
N THR A 246 68.83 62.26 -44.70
CA THR A 246 67.61 62.73 -44.01
C THR A 246 66.36 62.18 -44.70
N GLN A 247 66.33 62.19 -46.03
CA GLN A 247 65.22 61.65 -46.79
C GLN A 247 65.04 60.14 -46.57
N GLN A 248 66.15 59.38 -46.55
CA GLN A 248 66.11 57.95 -46.25
C GLN A 248 65.64 57.67 -44.81
N GLY A 249 66.07 58.48 -43.84
CA GLY A 249 65.62 58.38 -42.45
C GLY A 249 64.12 58.63 -42.28
N VAL A 250 63.57 59.62 -43.02
CA VAL A 250 62.12 59.89 -43.04
C VAL A 250 61.34 58.71 -43.62
N GLN A 251 61.83 58.08 -44.70
CA GLN A 251 61.18 56.89 -45.27
C GLN A 251 61.14 55.71 -44.29
N LEU A 252 62.26 55.41 -43.61
CA LEU A 252 62.31 54.35 -42.60
C LEU A 252 61.38 54.62 -41.40
N LEU A 253 61.26 55.88 -40.98
CA LEU A 253 60.31 56.27 -39.93
C LEU A 253 58.86 56.01 -40.36
N GLN A 254 58.50 56.38 -41.59
CA GLN A 254 57.17 56.12 -42.14
C GLN A 254 56.88 54.61 -42.22
N GLU A 255 57.83 53.80 -42.67
CA GLU A 255 57.69 52.34 -42.69
C GLU A 255 57.52 51.77 -41.28
N ASN A 256 58.30 52.26 -40.29
CA ASN A 256 58.18 51.81 -38.91
C ASN A 256 56.81 52.15 -38.32
N GLU A 257 56.29 53.34 -38.60
CA GLU A 257 54.97 53.77 -38.16
C GLU A 257 53.84 52.94 -38.79
N GLN A 258 53.96 52.61 -40.08
CA GLN A 258 53.04 51.69 -40.76
C GLN A 258 53.09 50.29 -40.14
N LEU A 259 54.29 49.75 -39.89
CA LEU A 259 54.47 48.45 -39.25
C LEU A 259 53.90 48.42 -37.83
N ARG A 260 54.07 49.50 -37.05
CA ARG A 260 53.43 49.65 -35.73
C ARG A 260 51.91 49.66 -35.85
N SER A 261 51.35 50.44 -36.77
CA SER A 261 49.91 50.46 -37.01
C SER A 261 49.35 49.09 -37.40
N ILE A 262 50.07 48.33 -38.23
CA ILE A 262 49.69 46.95 -38.59
C ILE A 262 49.77 46.03 -37.37
N LYS A 263 50.84 46.13 -36.58
CA LYS A 263 51.00 45.36 -35.33
C LYS A 263 49.86 45.64 -34.36
N ASP A 264 49.53 46.91 -34.13
CA ASP A 264 48.47 47.31 -33.21
C ASP A 264 47.10 46.76 -33.66
N LYS A 265 46.80 46.85 -34.97
CA LYS A 265 45.60 46.24 -35.55
C LYS A 265 45.57 44.72 -35.36
N LEU A 266 46.71 44.05 -35.52
CA LEU A 266 46.79 42.60 -35.33
C LEU A 266 46.62 42.22 -33.85
N CYS A 267 47.22 42.99 -32.93
CA CYS A 267 47.01 42.82 -31.48
C CYS A 267 45.52 42.97 -31.11
N GLN A 268 44.85 44.01 -31.62
CA GLN A 268 43.41 44.20 -31.40
C GLN A 268 42.57 43.03 -31.94
N GLN A 269 42.93 42.47 -33.11
CA GLN A 269 42.25 41.30 -33.65
C GLN A 269 42.45 40.05 -32.79
N VAL A 270 43.67 39.84 -32.26
CA VAL A 270 43.96 38.73 -31.36
C VAL A 270 43.15 38.85 -30.06
N GLU A 271 43.15 40.03 -29.43
CA GLU A 271 42.35 40.28 -28.22
C GLU A 271 40.85 40.04 -28.44
N LEU A 272 40.32 40.48 -29.58
CA LEU A 272 38.92 40.20 -29.95
C LEU A 272 38.67 38.69 -30.10
N LEU A 273 39.55 37.98 -30.80
CA LEU A 273 39.42 36.52 -30.98
C LEU A 273 39.52 35.77 -29.64
N GLU A 274 40.43 36.15 -28.76
CA GLU A 274 40.56 35.57 -27.42
C GLU A 274 39.30 35.82 -26.58
N SER A 275 38.79 37.05 -26.57
CA SER A 275 37.55 37.38 -25.84
C SER A 275 36.34 36.57 -26.35
N THR A 276 36.21 36.41 -27.67
CA THR A 276 35.14 35.60 -28.26
C THR A 276 35.31 34.11 -27.93
N GLN A 277 36.53 33.59 -27.93
CA GLN A 277 36.84 32.22 -27.51
C GLN A 277 36.49 31.98 -26.04
N GLU A 278 36.80 32.92 -25.15
CA GLU A 278 36.43 32.81 -23.74
C GLU A 278 34.91 32.78 -23.56
N ILE A 279 34.17 33.66 -24.25
CA ILE A 279 32.70 33.68 -24.21
C ILE A 279 32.15 32.35 -24.74
N MET A 280 32.67 31.84 -25.85
CA MET A 280 32.28 30.53 -26.40
C MET A 280 32.58 29.39 -25.42
N ALA A 281 33.72 29.40 -24.74
CA ALA A 281 34.08 28.39 -23.74
C ALA A 281 33.15 28.44 -22.52
N ARG A 282 32.83 29.64 -22.01
CA ARG A 282 31.86 29.84 -20.93
C ARG A 282 30.47 29.33 -21.34
N ASN A 283 30.01 29.70 -22.53
CA ASN A 283 28.72 29.25 -23.07
C ASN A 283 28.68 27.73 -23.27
N SER A 284 29.73 27.14 -23.84
CA SER A 284 29.87 25.69 -24.02
C SER A 284 29.83 24.94 -22.68
N LYS A 285 30.51 25.46 -21.65
CA LYS A 285 30.43 24.93 -20.28
C LYS A 285 29.00 25.03 -19.71
N GLY A 286 28.32 26.15 -19.95
CA GLY A 286 26.92 26.35 -19.59
C GLY A 286 25.99 25.35 -20.27
N HIS A 287 26.09 25.20 -21.59
CA HIS A 287 25.32 24.24 -22.38
C HIS A 287 25.59 22.80 -21.92
N LYS A 288 26.85 22.43 -21.64
CA LYS A 288 27.18 21.11 -21.09
C LYS A 288 26.48 20.87 -19.74
N LYS A 289 26.44 21.86 -18.86
CA LYS A 289 25.72 21.75 -17.57
C LYS A 289 24.21 21.58 -17.78
N VAL A 290 23.61 22.35 -18.70
CA VAL A 290 22.19 22.22 -19.05
C VAL A 290 21.89 20.84 -19.63
N ILE A 291 22.74 20.32 -20.54
CA ILE A 291 22.59 18.98 -21.10
C ILE A 291 22.64 17.92 -19.99
N LEU A 292 23.58 18.02 -19.05
CA LEU A 292 23.65 17.09 -17.92
C LEU A 292 22.40 17.16 -17.04
N MET A 293 21.92 18.37 -16.72
CA MET A 293 20.68 18.54 -15.95
C MET A 293 19.45 17.96 -16.67
N LEU A 294 19.31 18.22 -17.97
CA LEU A 294 18.20 17.68 -18.77
C LEU A 294 18.30 16.16 -18.89
N THR A 295 19.52 15.62 -19.07
CA THR A 295 19.76 14.17 -19.14
C THR A 295 19.34 13.49 -17.84
N GLU A 296 19.69 14.08 -16.70
CA GLU A 296 19.32 13.58 -15.38
C GLU A 296 17.81 13.69 -15.14
N LYS A 297 17.17 14.79 -15.56
CA LYS A 297 15.71 14.92 -15.54
C LYS A 297 15.01 13.87 -16.39
N CYS A 298 15.51 13.60 -17.60
CA CYS A 298 14.99 12.52 -18.45
C CYS A 298 15.21 11.13 -17.83
N ARG A 299 16.28 10.92 -17.06
CA ARG A 299 16.52 9.68 -16.31
C ARG A 299 15.50 9.52 -15.19
N GLN A 300 15.29 10.56 -14.39
CA GLN A 300 14.29 10.59 -13.31
C GLN A 300 12.88 10.36 -13.84
N GLN A 301 12.53 11.01 -14.94
CA GLN A 301 11.22 10.83 -15.58
C GLN A 301 11.02 9.40 -16.07
N ARG A 302 12.04 8.78 -16.66
CA ARG A 302 11.99 7.36 -17.08
C ARG A 302 11.78 6.41 -15.90
N GLN A 303 12.48 6.64 -14.80
CA GLN A 303 12.26 5.85 -13.56
C GLN A 303 10.83 6.00 -13.05
N GLY A 304 10.31 7.24 -12.98
CA GLY A 304 8.92 7.47 -12.58
C GLY A 304 7.90 6.82 -13.50
N THR A 305 8.15 6.79 -14.82
CA THR A 305 7.28 6.07 -15.77
C THR A 305 7.34 4.55 -15.59
N GLU A 306 8.54 3.99 -15.35
CA GLU A 306 8.72 2.55 -15.10
C GLU A 306 8.01 2.13 -13.80
N GLU A 307 8.14 2.91 -12.72
CA GLU A 307 7.42 2.69 -11.46
C GLU A 307 5.90 2.77 -11.65
N ALA A 308 5.42 3.76 -12.40
CA ALA A 308 3.99 3.90 -12.69
C ALA A 308 3.45 2.72 -13.52
N GLU A 309 4.23 2.22 -14.48
CA GLU A 309 3.88 1.02 -15.26
C GLU A 309 3.83 -0.24 -14.38
N GLN A 310 4.79 -0.40 -13.46
CA GLN A 310 4.79 -1.50 -12.48
C GLN A 310 3.55 -1.45 -11.58
N LEU A 311 3.21 -0.27 -11.04
CA LEU A 311 2.02 -0.07 -10.24
C LEU A 311 0.74 -0.34 -11.04
N ARG A 312 0.70 0.08 -12.30
CA ARG A 312 -0.45 -0.19 -13.19
C ARG A 312 -0.63 -1.68 -13.46
N LEU A 313 0.45 -2.43 -13.65
CA LEU A 313 0.42 -3.89 -13.77
C LEU A 313 -0.13 -4.54 -12.49
N LEU A 314 0.33 -4.10 -11.32
CA LEU A 314 -0.14 -4.63 -10.03
C LEU A 314 -1.63 -4.33 -9.81
N LEU A 315 -2.07 -3.11 -10.13
CA LEU A 315 -3.49 -2.73 -10.06
C LEU A 315 -4.34 -3.58 -11.01
N SER A 316 -3.89 -3.78 -12.25
CA SER A 316 -4.59 -4.66 -13.20
C SER A 316 -4.70 -6.10 -12.70
N GLN A 317 -3.67 -6.63 -12.03
CA GLN A 317 -3.73 -7.96 -11.43
C GLN A 317 -4.74 -8.01 -10.27
N LEU A 318 -4.75 -6.97 -9.44
CA LEU A 318 -5.65 -6.88 -8.30
C LEU A 318 -7.12 -6.73 -8.74
N GLU A 319 -7.38 -5.96 -9.80
CA GLU A 319 -8.69 -5.83 -10.44
C GLU A 319 -9.18 -7.18 -11.00
N GLN A 320 -8.31 -7.95 -11.67
CA GLN A 320 -8.64 -9.30 -12.16
C GLN A 320 -8.98 -10.24 -11.00
N ASN A 321 -8.19 -10.24 -9.93
CA ASN A 321 -8.46 -11.05 -8.74
C ASN A 321 -9.79 -10.66 -8.08
N PHE A 322 -10.10 -9.36 -8.03
CA PHE A 322 -11.37 -8.88 -7.50
C PHE A 322 -12.56 -9.34 -8.36
N GLN A 323 -12.45 -9.25 -9.69
CA GLN A 323 -13.48 -9.75 -10.60
C GLN A 323 -13.69 -11.25 -10.42
N GLN A 324 -12.61 -12.04 -10.32
CA GLN A 324 -12.70 -13.47 -10.07
C GLN A 324 -13.39 -13.78 -8.73
N LEU A 325 -13.00 -13.10 -7.65
CA LEU A 325 -13.66 -13.25 -6.34
C LEU A 325 -15.14 -12.86 -6.37
N GLN A 326 -15.49 -11.87 -7.18
CA GLN A 326 -16.88 -11.44 -7.36
C GLN A 326 -17.70 -12.52 -8.09
N GLU A 327 -17.15 -13.11 -9.16
CA GLU A 327 -17.76 -14.24 -9.87
C GLU A 327 -17.93 -15.44 -8.93
N ASP A 328 -16.89 -15.80 -8.17
CA ASP A 328 -16.93 -16.87 -7.17
C ASP A 328 -17.99 -16.60 -6.07
N ASN A 329 -18.15 -15.35 -5.64
CA ASN A 329 -19.18 -15.01 -4.67
C ASN A 329 -20.59 -15.15 -5.27
N GLN A 330 -20.77 -14.81 -6.55
CA GLN A 330 -22.05 -14.99 -7.23
C GLN A 330 -22.41 -16.46 -7.41
N THR A 331 -21.44 -17.31 -7.80
CA THR A 331 -21.66 -18.75 -7.93
C THR A 331 -22.00 -19.39 -6.58
N LEU A 332 -21.26 -19.04 -5.52
CA LEU A 332 -21.55 -19.52 -4.17
C LEU A 332 -22.94 -19.08 -3.68
N ARG A 333 -23.39 -17.86 -4.05
CA ARG A 333 -24.77 -17.41 -3.74
C ARG A 333 -25.80 -18.24 -4.48
N SER A 334 -25.62 -18.49 -5.79
CA SER A 334 -26.55 -19.33 -6.54
C SER A 334 -26.60 -20.75 -6.00
N ASP A 335 -25.46 -21.33 -5.62
CA ASP A 335 -25.40 -22.67 -5.04
C ASP A 335 -26.11 -22.73 -3.68
N LYS A 336 -25.91 -21.70 -2.85
CA LYS A 336 -26.62 -21.55 -1.58
C LYS A 336 -28.14 -21.47 -1.81
N ASP A 337 -28.60 -20.65 -2.75
CA ASP A 337 -30.02 -20.50 -3.05
C ASP A 337 -30.64 -21.81 -3.56
N GLN A 338 -29.90 -22.57 -4.38
CA GLN A 338 -30.30 -23.91 -4.83
C GLN A 338 -30.41 -24.90 -3.68
N LEU A 339 -29.42 -24.93 -2.77
CA LEU A 339 -29.46 -25.80 -1.59
C LEU A 339 -30.60 -25.42 -0.64
N GLU A 340 -30.87 -24.12 -0.45
CA GLU A 340 -32.01 -23.65 0.34
C GLU A 340 -33.35 -24.03 -0.31
N GLN A 341 -33.45 -24.03 -1.64
CA GLN A 341 -34.62 -24.55 -2.34
C GLN A 341 -34.78 -26.05 -2.14
N GLN A 342 -33.72 -26.85 -2.32
CA GLN A 342 -33.76 -28.30 -2.08
C GLN A 342 -34.16 -28.63 -0.64
N LEU A 343 -33.64 -27.87 0.33
CA LEU A 343 -34.01 -28.04 1.74
C LEU A 343 -35.49 -27.71 1.98
N ARG A 344 -36.03 -26.68 1.32
CA ARG A 344 -37.47 -26.35 1.39
C ARG A 344 -38.33 -27.45 0.78
N GLU A 345 -37.94 -27.98 -0.38
CA GLU A 345 -38.62 -29.10 -1.04
C GLU A 345 -38.64 -30.34 -0.13
N GLN A 346 -37.48 -30.73 0.42
CA GLN A 346 -37.39 -31.83 1.38
C GLN A 346 -38.24 -31.62 2.63
N ARG A 347 -38.29 -30.38 3.16
CA ARG A 347 -39.16 -30.07 4.32
C ARG A 347 -40.64 -30.22 3.97
N VAL A 348 -41.06 -29.81 2.78
CA VAL A 348 -42.44 -30.00 2.31
C VAL A 348 -42.74 -31.49 2.16
N GLU A 349 -41.83 -32.27 1.56
CA GLU A 349 -41.98 -33.73 1.45
C GLU A 349 -42.06 -34.41 2.83
N VAL A 350 -41.20 -34.03 3.78
CA VAL A 350 -41.23 -34.54 5.16
C VAL A 350 -42.57 -34.20 5.83
N ASN A 351 -43.07 -32.97 5.68
CA ASN A 351 -44.36 -32.58 6.23
C ASN A 351 -45.51 -33.38 5.60
N GLN A 352 -45.50 -33.57 4.28
CA GLN A 352 -46.50 -34.39 3.57
C GLN A 352 -46.46 -35.86 4.03
N LEU A 353 -45.27 -36.44 4.20
CA LEU A 353 -45.13 -37.81 4.72
C LEU A 353 -45.59 -37.90 6.18
N GLN A 354 -45.31 -36.89 6.99
CA GLN A 354 -45.78 -36.81 8.37
C GLN A 354 -47.32 -36.75 8.43
N GLU A 355 -47.95 -35.92 7.59
CA GLU A 355 -49.41 -35.86 7.48
C GLU A 355 -49.99 -37.22 7.08
N LYS A 356 -49.46 -37.85 6.03
CA LYS A 356 -49.87 -39.20 5.61
C LYS A 356 -49.71 -40.23 6.72
N LEU A 357 -48.60 -40.20 7.48
CA LEU A 357 -48.39 -41.09 8.61
C LEU A 357 -49.47 -40.87 9.69
N THR A 358 -49.80 -39.62 10.03
CA THR A 358 -50.85 -39.34 11.02
C THR A 358 -52.24 -39.75 10.54
N GLU A 359 -52.52 -39.66 9.24
CA GLU A 359 -53.76 -40.16 8.64
C GLU A 359 -53.84 -41.69 8.72
N GLU A 360 -52.77 -42.39 8.33
CA GLU A 360 -52.65 -43.84 8.47
C GLU A 360 -52.76 -44.29 9.93
N GLU A 361 -52.15 -43.58 10.88
CA GLU A 361 -52.30 -43.84 12.32
C GLU A 361 -53.75 -43.69 12.78
N LYS A 362 -54.46 -42.65 12.33
CA LYS A 362 -55.89 -42.48 12.62
C LYS A 362 -56.71 -43.62 12.05
N VAL A 363 -56.42 -44.08 10.83
CA VAL A 363 -57.07 -45.24 10.21
C VAL A 363 -56.78 -46.50 11.00
N ARG A 364 -55.52 -46.71 11.39
CA ARG A 364 -55.10 -47.86 12.18
C ARG A 364 -55.82 -47.90 13.53
N VAL A 365 -55.90 -46.78 14.25
CA VAL A 365 -56.66 -46.70 15.51
C VAL A 365 -58.14 -47.02 15.27
N LYS A 366 -58.75 -46.48 14.22
CA LYS A 366 -60.15 -46.83 13.87
C LYS A 366 -60.30 -48.33 13.61
N LEU A 367 -59.42 -48.94 12.83
CA LEU A 367 -59.44 -50.38 12.57
C LEU A 367 -59.21 -51.20 13.84
N GLU A 368 -58.27 -50.79 14.71
CA GLU A 368 -58.04 -51.41 16.01
C GLU A 368 -59.29 -51.34 16.90
N THR A 369 -60.02 -50.21 16.91
CA THR A 369 -61.29 -50.12 17.64
C THR A 369 -62.37 -51.04 17.07
N VAL A 370 -62.50 -51.14 15.74
CA VAL A 370 -63.47 -52.05 15.12
C VAL A 370 -63.09 -53.51 15.37
N LEU A 371 -61.80 -53.86 15.31
CA LEU A 371 -61.33 -55.20 15.65
C LEU A 371 -61.55 -55.53 17.13
N ALA A 372 -61.33 -54.57 18.04
CA ALA A 372 -61.62 -54.75 19.46
C ALA A 372 -63.12 -54.98 19.70
N GLN A 373 -64.00 -54.20 19.05
CA GLN A 373 -65.45 -54.38 19.08
C GLN A 373 -65.90 -55.72 18.47
N ALA A 374 -65.30 -56.13 17.34
CA ALA A 374 -65.56 -57.43 16.74
C ALA A 374 -65.09 -58.57 17.65
N THR A 375 -63.95 -58.40 18.33
CA THR A 375 -63.40 -59.38 19.28
C THR A 375 -64.28 -59.48 20.53
N SER A 376 -64.82 -58.38 21.06
CA SER A 376 -65.77 -58.42 22.18
C SER A 376 -67.07 -59.10 21.76
N LEU A 377 -67.62 -58.78 20.59
CA LEU A 377 -68.81 -59.46 20.06
C LEU A 377 -68.57 -60.97 19.86
N LEU A 378 -67.39 -61.37 19.40
CA LEU A 378 -67.01 -62.78 19.30
C LEU A 378 -66.83 -63.45 20.67
N GLN A 379 -66.25 -62.75 21.65
CA GLN A 379 -66.18 -63.22 23.04
C GLN A 379 -67.58 -63.41 23.62
N ASP A 380 -68.49 -62.46 23.43
CA ASP A 380 -69.89 -62.55 23.86
C ASP A 380 -70.60 -63.76 23.21
N ILE A 381 -70.37 -64.00 21.90
CA ILE A 381 -70.90 -65.19 21.18
C ILE A 381 -70.34 -66.51 21.74
N VAL A 382 -69.06 -66.55 22.12
CA VAL A 382 -68.42 -67.76 22.67
C VAL A 382 -68.81 -67.99 24.13
N GLN A 383 -68.98 -66.92 24.92
CA GLN A 383 -69.38 -67.01 26.33
C GLN A 383 -70.84 -67.47 26.47
N MET A 384 -71.71 -67.11 25.52
CA MET A 384 -73.07 -67.68 25.40
C MET A 384 -73.09 -69.18 25.03
N ARG A 385 -71.95 -69.76 24.63
CA ARG A 385 -71.81 -71.21 24.36
C ARG A 385 -71.51 -72.02 25.63
N THR A 386 -70.99 -71.40 26.68
CA THR A 386 -70.62 -72.10 27.92
C THR A 386 -71.76 -72.20 28.93
N ASP A 387 -72.85 -71.46 28.75
CA ASP A 387 -73.97 -71.39 29.70
C ASP A 387 -75.18 -72.28 29.32
N ALA A 388 -75.01 -73.21 28.38
CA ALA A 388 -76.07 -74.14 27.97
C ALA A 388 -75.65 -75.60 28.19
N GLU A 389 -75.97 -76.13 29.37
CA GLU A 389 -76.19 -77.56 29.53
C GLU A 389 -77.61 -77.89 29.02
N ASP A 390 -77.65 -78.89 28.14
CA ASP A 390 -78.79 -79.72 27.73
C ASP A 390 -80.10 -79.08 27.22
N GLY A 391 -80.36 -79.32 25.93
CA GLY A 391 -81.61 -79.96 25.53
C GLY A 391 -82.83 -79.07 25.30
N ASP A 392 -82.75 -78.10 24.39
CA ASP A 392 -83.76 -77.83 23.36
C ASP A 392 -83.22 -76.74 22.43
N PHE A 393 -83.19 -77.00 21.12
CA PHE A 393 -82.70 -76.02 20.14
C PHE A 393 -83.76 -74.94 19.93
N ASP A 394 -83.76 -73.94 20.80
CA ASP A 394 -84.64 -72.78 20.74
C ASP A 394 -84.33 -71.92 19.51
N VAL A 395 -85.37 -71.67 18.71
CA VAL A 395 -85.35 -70.79 17.54
C VAL A 395 -84.95 -69.36 17.92
N VAL A 396 -85.21 -68.94 19.18
CA VAL A 396 -84.80 -67.64 19.70
C VAL A 396 -83.27 -67.54 19.85
N PHE A 397 -82.59 -68.60 20.29
CA PHE A 397 -81.13 -68.63 20.38
C PHE A 397 -80.47 -68.57 18.99
N GLN A 398 -81.03 -69.31 18.02
CA GLN A 398 -80.60 -69.25 16.62
C GLN A 398 -80.81 -67.85 16.02
N LEU A 399 -81.92 -67.19 16.35
CA LEU A 399 -82.25 -65.85 15.86
C LEU A 399 -81.33 -64.78 16.46
N GLN A 400 -81.07 -64.81 17.76
CA GLN A 400 -80.19 -63.87 18.44
C GLN A 400 -78.71 -64.05 18.02
N ARG A 401 -78.28 -65.30 17.81
CA ARG A 401 -76.97 -65.60 17.22
C ARG A 401 -76.88 -65.11 15.77
N LYS A 402 -77.94 -65.28 14.98
CA LYS A 402 -77.99 -64.77 13.60
C LYS A 402 -77.95 -63.25 13.58
N GLU A 403 -78.63 -62.57 14.48
CA GLU A 403 -78.61 -61.11 14.61
C GLU A 403 -77.23 -60.59 15.04
N MET A 404 -76.57 -61.21 16.01
CA MET A 404 -75.20 -60.86 16.41
C MET A 404 -74.16 -61.14 15.31
N LEU A 405 -74.31 -62.25 14.58
CA LEU A 405 -73.49 -62.52 13.39
C LEU A 405 -73.77 -61.53 12.25
N GLN A 406 -75.01 -61.06 12.12
CA GLN A 406 -75.39 -60.05 11.14
C GLN A 406 -74.89 -58.66 11.54
N GLN A 407 -74.87 -58.33 12.84
CA GLN A 407 -74.23 -57.13 13.39
C GLN A 407 -72.70 -57.18 13.24
N LEU A 408 -72.08 -58.35 13.46
CA LEU A 408 -70.65 -58.57 13.20
C LEU A 408 -70.33 -58.41 11.71
N LEU A 409 -71.17 -58.96 10.82
CA LEU A 409 -71.04 -58.80 9.38
C LEU A 409 -71.20 -57.33 8.96
N ALA A 410 -72.16 -56.60 9.55
CA ALA A 410 -72.37 -55.17 9.30
C ALA A 410 -71.17 -54.32 9.76
N LEU A 411 -70.61 -54.60 10.94
CA LEU A 411 -69.42 -53.92 11.45
C LEU A 411 -68.18 -54.20 10.58
N LEU A 412 -67.94 -55.46 10.23
CA LEU A 412 -66.80 -55.82 9.37
C LEU A 412 -66.97 -55.30 7.93
N SER A 413 -68.19 -55.27 7.39
CA SER A 413 -68.44 -54.68 6.07
C SER A 413 -68.27 -53.16 6.06
N SER A 414 -68.66 -52.45 7.12
CA SER A 414 -68.39 -51.01 7.28
C SER A 414 -66.88 -50.69 7.40
N ALA A 415 -66.09 -51.60 7.99
CA ALA A 415 -64.64 -51.49 8.06
C ALA A 415 -63.95 -51.71 6.71
N VAL A 416 -64.47 -52.66 5.90
CA VAL A 416 -63.99 -52.92 4.54
C VAL A 416 -64.27 -51.74 3.61
N LEU A 417 -65.45 -51.13 3.71
CA LEU A 417 -65.79 -49.89 2.99
C LEU A 417 -64.90 -48.71 3.41
N SER A 418 -64.58 -48.60 4.70
CA SER A 418 -63.63 -47.60 5.20
C SER A 418 -62.24 -47.79 4.61
N LYS A 419 -61.73 -49.02 4.50
CA LYS A 419 -60.44 -49.31 3.85
C LYS A 419 -60.45 -49.03 2.33
N ALA A 420 -61.57 -49.29 1.65
CA ALA A 420 -61.70 -49.06 0.21
C ALA A 420 -61.70 -47.56 -0.16
N GLN A 421 -62.22 -46.68 0.69
CA GLN A 421 -62.15 -45.22 0.48
C GLN A 421 -60.72 -44.66 0.66
N PHE A 422 -59.88 -45.29 1.49
CA PHE A 422 -58.49 -44.87 1.72
C PHE A 422 -57.51 -45.32 0.62
N ILE A 423 -57.72 -46.49 0.00
CA ILE A 423 -56.86 -46.98 -1.10
C ILE A 423 -56.96 -46.08 -2.35
N VAL A 424 -58.11 -45.43 -2.56
CA VAL A 424 -58.34 -44.54 -3.71
C VAL A 424 -57.65 -43.17 -3.55
N GLY A 425 -57.33 -42.74 -2.31
CA GLY A 425 -56.63 -41.48 -2.06
C GLY A 425 -55.11 -41.53 -2.22
N CYS A 426 -54.50 -42.73 -2.20
CA CYS A 426 -53.04 -42.89 -2.21
C CYS A 426 -52.44 -43.07 -3.61
N HIS A 427 -53.29 -43.10 -4.65
CA HIS A 427 -52.89 -43.18 -6.05
C HIS A 427 -53.41 -41.97 -6.84
N GLN A 428 -52.87 -40.78 -6.54
CA GLN A 428 -52.85 -39.68 -7.52
C GLN A 428 -51.41 -39.44 -7.97
N ASP A 429 -51.21 -39.76 -9.25
CA ASP A 429 -50.23 -39.21 -10.19
C ASP A 429 -48.78 -39.00 -9.72
N LYS A 430 -47.96 -40.01 -10.00
CA LYS A 430 -46.64 -39.77 -10.58
C LYS A 430 -46.58 -40.42 -11.96
N GLN A 431 -47.08 -39.70 -12.97
CA GLN A 431 -46.72 -39.95 -14.37
C GLN A 431 -46.26 -38.65 -15.04
N SER A 432 -45.17 -38.79 -15.80
CA SER A 432 -44.45 -37.78 -16.60
C SER A 432 -43.63 -36.79 -15.76
N GLN A 433 -42.32 -36.56 -15.98
CA GLN A 433 -41.54 -36.67 -17.20
C GLN A 433 -40.09 -37.09 -16.92
N GLY A 434 -39.55 -37.92 -17.79
CA GLY A 434 -38.25 -37.63 -18.39
C GLY A 434 -38.41 -37.68 -19.92
N PRO A 435 -37.38 -37.40 -20.71
CA PRO A 435 -36.54 -36.20 -20.83
C PRO A 435 -36.86 -35.47 -22.18
N PRO A 436 -36.05 -34.51 -22.70
CA PRO A 436 -35.18 -34.93 -23.81
C PRO A 436 -33.83 -34.21 -23.93
N LYS A 437 -32.95 -34.87 -24.69
CA LYS A 437 -31.70 -34.39 -25.27
C LYS A 437 -31.94 -33.47 -26.49
N GLU A 438 -30.86 -32.77 -26.82
CA GLU A 438 -30.40 -32.39 -28.18
C GLU A 438 -31.11 -31.27 -28.95
N SER A 439 -30.30 -30.25 -29.33
CA SER A 439 -30.03 -29.78 -30.71
C SER A 439 -29.37 -28.40 -30.61
N GLN A 440 -28.05 -28.25 -30.77
CA GLN A 440 -27.38 -28.04 -32.06
C GLN A 440 -28.16 -27.16 -33.06
N LEU A 441 -27.56 -26.01 -33.41
CA LEU A 441 -27.39 -25.41 -34.75
C LEU A 441 -26.49 -24.16 -34.54
N SER A 442 -25.29 -24.08 -35.14
CA SER A 442 -25.02 -23.72 -36.55
C SER A 442 -25.43 -22.25 -36.80
N THR A 443 -24.66 -21.33 -37.35
CA THR A 443 -23.39 -21.24 -38.10
C THR A 443 -22.99 -19.74 -37.96
N GLN A 444 -21.75 -19.26 -37.94
CA GLN A 444 -20.91 -18.92 -39.10
C GLN A 444 -20.03 -17.71 -38.69
N ILE A 445 -18.73 -17.75 -39.03
CA ILE A 445 -17.89 -16.59 -39.41
C ILE A 445 -17.63 -15.53 -38.31
N SER A 446 -16.39 -15.37 -37.79
CA SER A 446 -15.33 -14.73 -38.58
C SER A 446 -13.93 -15.05 -38.05
N ARG A 447 -13.13 -15.69 -38.89
CA ARG A 447 -11.66 -15.55 -38.90
C ARG A 447 -11.30 -14.08 -39.14
N LYS A 448 -11.16 -13.28 -38.10
CA LYS A 448 -10.46 -11.98 -38.16
C LYS A 448 -9.76 -11.73 -36.82
N GLY A 449 -8.57 -12.31 -36.65
CA GLY A 449 -7.78 -12.08 -35.43
C GLY A 449 -6.30 -12.44 -35.57
N ALA A 450 -5.92 -13.27 -36.55
CA ALA A 450 -4.52 -13.66 -36.78
C ALA A 450 -3.89 -13.02 -38.04
N THR A 451 -4.63 -12.19 -38.79
CA THR A 451 -4.11 -11.48 -39.98
C THR A 451 -3.93 -9.97 -39.79
N SER A 452 -4.39 -9.38 -38.67
CA SER A 452 -4.14 -7.95 -38.38
C SER A 452 -2.82 -7.70 -37.63
N LEU A 453 -2.23 -8.72 -37.02
CA LEU A 453 -0.94 -8.63 -36.33
C LEU A 453 0.26 -8.85 -37.27
N LEU A 454 0.07 -9.60 -38.36
CA LEU A 454 1.14 -9.84 -39.35
C LEU A 454 1.22 -8.73 -40.43
N GLN A 455 0.11 -8.03 -40.70
CA GLN A 455 0.08 -6.88 -41.62
C GLN A 455 0.54 -5.56 -40.97
N LYS A 456 0.56 -5.48 -39.64
CA LYS A 456 1.18 -4.36 -38.89
C LYS A 456 2.69 -4.48 -38.73
N LEU A 457 3.26 -5.68 -38.95
CA LEU A 457 4.69 -5.94 -38.84
C LEU A 457 5.43 -5.86 -40.20
N SER A 458 4.72 -5.79 -41.33
CA SER A 458 5.32 -5.63 -42.66
C SER A 458 5.62 -4.18 -43.06
N ALA A 459 5.29 -3.20 -42.22
CA ALA A 459 5.59 -1.79 -42.44
C ALA A 459 6.90 -1.31 -41.76
N ILE A 460 7.61 -2.21 -41.06
CA ILE A 460 8.91 -1.88 -40.47
C ILE A 460 9.98 -2.11 -41.54
N THR A 461 10.31 -1.03 -42.25
CA THR A 461 11.54 -0.96 -43.05
C THR A 461 12.73 -1.33 -42.17
N THR A 462 13.53 -2.28 -42.63
CA THR A 462 14.78 -2.69 -42.00
C THR A 462 15.71 -1.49 -41.81
N TYR A 463 16.11 -1.27 -40.56
CA TYR A 463 17.09 -0.26 -40.18
C TYR A 463 18.37 -0.40 -41.01
N LYS A 464 18.73 0.65 -41.74
CA LYS A 464 20.09 0.84 -42.24
C LYS A 464 20.84 1.76 -41.26
N PRO A 465 22.11 1.49 -40.94
CA PRO A 465 22.90 2.35 -40.07
C PRO A 465 22.92 3.78 -40.65
N GLY A 466 22.24 4.73 -39.98
CA GLY A 466 22.17 6.14 -40.40
C GLY A 466 20.79 6.81 -40.36
N ASP A 467 19.69 6.09 -40.13
CA ASP A 467 18.32 6.64 -40.20
C ASP A 467 17.78 7.30 -38.91
N LEU A 468 18.59 7.42 -37.86
CA LEU A 468 18.16 7.99 -36.57
C LEU A 468 18.47 9.48 -36.39
N GLY A 469 18.88 10.21 -37.44
CA GLY A 469 19.07 11.67 -37.36
C GLY A 469 20.14 12.16 -36.34
N LEU A 470 20.88 11.24 -35.72
CA LEU A 470 21.87 11.54 -34.69
C LEU A 470 23.32 11.66 -35.23
N VAL A 471 23.52 11.50 -36.54
CA VAL A 471 24.81 11.77 -37.19
C VAL A 471 24.56 12.49 -38.53
N PRO A 472 25.00 13.76 -38.68
CA PRO A 472 24.95 14.44 -39.97
C PRO A 472 25.77 13.69 -41.02
N ARG A 473 25.22 13.50 -42.23
CA ARG A 473 25.99 13.01 -43.38
C ARG A 473 27.13 14.00 -43.63
N ARG A 474 28.39 13.55 -43.52
CA ARG A 474 29.52 14.30 -44.06
C ARG A 474 29.36 14.35 -45.59
N ALA A 475 28.88 15.48 -46.10
CA ALA A 475 29.15 15.84 -47.48
C ALA A 475 30.67 15.87 -47.64
N HIS A 476 31.18 15.16 -48.63
CA HIS A 476 32.59 15.11 -48.96
C HIS A 476 32.99 16.49 -49.48
N ILE A 477 33.41 17.38 -48.59
CA ILE A 477 34.08 18.63 -48.95
C ILE A 477 35.55 18.23 -49.14
N PRO A 478 36.14 18.38 -50.33
CA PRO A 478 37.58 18.16 -50.49
C PRO A 478 38.32 19.17 -49.62
N PRO A 479 39.31 18.75 -48.81
CA PRO A 479 40.02 19.67 -47.93
C PRO A 479 40.82 20.70 -48.75
N ASN A 480 40.74 21.95 -48.32
CA ASN A 480 41.48 23.08 -48.87
C ASN A 480 43.00 22.81 -48.76
N PRO A 481 43.78 22.93 -49.86
CA PRO A 481 45.21 22.59 -49.89
C PRO A 481 46.09 23.39 -48.91
N GLN A 482 45.59 24.48 -48.33
CA GLN A 482 46.34 25.31 -47.39
C GLN A 482 46.37 24.74 -45.96
N ASP A 483 45.35 24.00 -45.53
CA ASP A 483 45.22 23.48 -44.16
C ASP A 483 46.08 22.22 -43.91
N LEU A 484 46.56 21.56 -44.97
CA LEU A 484 47.47 20.41 -44.88
C LEU A 484 48.92 20.81 -44.60
N ARG A 485 49.26 22.10 -44.72
CA ARG A 485 50.62 22.62 -44.54
C ARG A 485 51.03 22.72 -43.05
N SER A 486 50.05 22.72 -42.15
CA SER A 486 50.21 22.93 -40.70
C SER A 486 50.27 21.65 -39.87
N LEU A 487 50.10 20.48 -40.50
CA LEU A 487 50.13 19.18 -39.82
C LEU A 487 51.49 18.49 -39.98
N SER A 488 51.94 17.82 -38.92
CA SER A 488 53.19 17.06 -38.91
C SER A 488 53.14 15.88 -39.90
N TYR A 489 54.31 15.50 -40.43
CA TYR A 489 54.46 14.49 -41.49
C TYR A 489 53.78 13.15 -41.17
N VAL A 490 53.76 12.76 -39.89
CA VAL A 490 53.14 11.51 -39.40
C VAL A 490 51.62 11.53 -39.55
N THR A 491 50.99 12.71 -39.43
CA THR A 491 49.53 12.87 -39.57
C THR A 491 49.09 12.89 -41.04
N ARG A 492 49.97 13.26 -41.98
CA ARG A 492 49.67 13.21 -43.43
C ARG A 492 49.53 11.78 -43.99
N MET A 493 50.12 10.78 -43.34
CA MET A 493 50.26 9.43 -43.89
C MET A 493 49.49 8.36 -43.10
N GLY A 494 48.47 8.75 -42.33
CA GLY A 494 47.64 7.79 -41.59
C GLY A 494 46.57 7.16 -42.48
N ILE A 495 46.72 5.87 -42.76
CA ILE A 495 45.84 4.95 -43.53
C ILE A 495 46.22 4.81 -45.01
N CYS A 496 47.36 4.16 -45.26
CA CYS A 496 47.52 3.25 -46.39
C CYS A 496 47.75 1.84 -45.84
N ARG A 497 46.91 0.90 -46.31
CA ARG A 497 47.06 -0.53 -46.08
C ARG A 497 48.41 -1.03 -46.60
N LEU A 498 48.89 -2.11 -45.99
CA LEU A 498 49.91 -3.03 -46.48
C LEU A 498 49.97 -3.08 -48.02
N GLU A 499 51.16 -2.88 -48.59
CA GLU A 499 51.82 -3.78 -49.53
C GLU A 499 53.21 -3.24 -49.92
N ASN A 500 54.24 -4.07 -49.67
CA ASN A 500 55.48 -4.27 -50.45
C ASN A 500 55.99 -3.17 -51.41
N ILE A 501 57.22 -2.70 -51.18
CA ILE A 501 58.43 -2.87 -52.06
C ILE A 501 59.51 -1.88 -51.59
N ASN A 502 60.67 -2.42 -51.24
CA ASN A 502 61.94 -1.70 -51.13
C ASN A 502 62.46 -1.38 -52.52
N GLU A 503 62.87 -0.14 -52.80
CA GLU A 503 64.05 0.14 -53.64
C GLU A 503 64.47 1.62 -53.58
N VAL A 504 65.68 1.81 -53.03
CA VAL A 504 66.84 2.60 -53.51
C VAL A 504 66.61 3.96 -54.20
N GLY A 505 67.34 4.99 -53.71
CA GLY A 505 67.74 6.14 -54.54
C GLY A 505 68.20 7.40 -53.80
N VAL A 506 69.46 7.45 -53.38
CA VAL A 506 70.27 8.67 -53.11
C VAL A 506 71.29 8.72 -54.25
N PRO A 507 71.59 9.87 -54.92
CA PRO A 507 72.59 10.85 -54.42
C PRO A 507 72.32 12.32 -54.83
N GLY A 508 72.78 13.30 -54.05
CA GLY A 508 74.09 13.95 -54.22
C GLY A 508 73.88 15.28 -54.96
N THR A 509 74.55 16.42 -54.74
CA THR A 509 75.90 16.75 -54.28
C THR A 509 75.98 18.29 -54.29
N LEU A 510 76.39 18.97 -53.21
CA LEU A 510 77.75 19.48 -52.89
C LEU A 510 78.17 20.81 -53.56
N GLY A 511 78.79 21.69 -52.76
CA GLY A 511 79.44 22.96 -53.14
C GLY A 511 79.12 24.09 -52.13
N THR A 512 79.67 24.19 -50.90
CA THR A 512 81.10 24.41 -50.51
C THR A 512 81.62 25.73 -51.11
N LEU A 513 82.28 26.72 -50.46
CA LEU A 513 82.75 27.08 -49.11
C LEU A 513 83.40 28.49 -49.29
N GLY A 514 83.68 29.21 -48.19
CA GLY A 514 84.64 30.35 -48.14
C GLY A 514 84.04 31.61 -47.51
N ILE A 515 84.15 31.90 -46.22
CA ILE A 515 85.32 32.22 -45.36
C ILE A 515 86.00 33.56 -45.72
N ALA A 516 85.72 34.53 -44.83
CA ALA A 516 86.57 35.53 -44.18
C ALA A 516 87.35 36.58 -44.99
N SER A 517 87.05 37.84 -44.69
CA SER A 517 87.94 38.74 -43.93
C SER A 517 87.11 39.69 -43.08
#